data_AF-A0A838WXC1-F1
#
_entry.id   AF-A0A838WXC1-F1
#
_cell.length_a   1.000
_cell.length_b   1.000
_cell.length_c   1.000
_cell.angle_alpha   90.00
_cell.angle_beta   90.00
_cell.angle_gamma   90.00
#
_symmetry.space_group_name_H-M   'P 1'
#
loop_
_entity.id
_entity.type
_entity.pdbx_description
1 polymer ?
#
loop_
_entity_poly.entity_id
_entity_poly.type
_entity_poly.pdbx_seq_one_letter_code
_entity_poly.pdbx_strand_id
1 'polypeptide(L)' 'VHNLYEQHTTATGQVFTPEAVQQAYYLTDGQPWLVNALARQATQVLVQDMNQPITAEVINQAKEILIQRQDT' A
#
# COMPACT_ATOMS: atom_id res chain seq x y z
N VAL A 1 -10.73 -2.31 19.53
CA VAL A 1 -10.17 -1.69 18.31
C VAL A 1 -8.88 -2.33 17.79
N HIS A 2 -8.13 -3.09 18.62
CA HIS A 2 -6.94 -3.85 18.20
C HIS A 2 -7.24 -5.03 17.23
N ASN A 3 -8.49 -5.47 17.09
CA ASN A 3 -8.84 -6.70 16.37
C ASN A 3 -9.15 -6.56 14.87
N LEU A 4 -9.10 -5.35 14.28
CA LEU A 4 -9.42 -5.16 12.86
C LEU A 4 -8.19 -5.25 11.94
N TYR A 5 -6.98 -5.08 12.47
CA TYR A 5 -5.76 -5.10 11.65
C TYR A 5 -5.30 -6.52 11.29
N GLU A 6 -5.46 -7.51 12.17
CA GLU A 6 -5.15 -8.92 11.86
C GLU A 6 -6.08 -9.49 10.76
N GLN A 7 -7.33 -9.00 10.69
CA GLN A 7 -8.30 -9.43 9.69
C GLN A 7 -7.96 -8.91 8.27
N HIS A 8 -7.20 -7.81 8.16
CA HIS A 8 -6.73 -7.30 6.86
C HIS A 8 -5.40 -7.93 6.41
N THR A 9 -4.54 -8.37 7.33
CA THR A 9 -3.29 -9.08 6.99
C THR A 9 -3.57 -10.42 6.29
N THR A 10 -4.75 -11.02 6.55
CA THR A 10 -5.12 -12.35 6.05
C THR A 10 -5.78 -12.33 4.65
N ALA A 11 -6.23 -11.18 4.13
CA ALA A 11 -7.05 -11.14 2.91
C ALA A 11 -6.26 -11.11 1.59
N THR A 12 -4.98 -10.72 1.60
CA THR A 12 -4.17 -10.55 0.37
C THR A 12 -2.89 -11.39 0.36
N GLY A 13 -2.44 -11.94 1.49
CA GLY A 13 -1.25 -12.81 1.57
C GLY A 13 0.11 -12.15 1.31
N GLN A 14 0.15 -10.89 0.86
CA GLN A 14 1.37 -10.17 0.54
C GLN A 14 1.82 -9.28 1.71
N VAL A 15 3.07 -9.44 2.10
CA VAL A 15 3.67 -8.76 3.26
C VAL A 15 4.13 -7.36 2.88
N PHE A 16 3.83 -6.37 3.72
CA PHE A 16 4.40 -5.02 3.61
C PHE A 16 5.56 -4.91 4.58
N THR A 17 6.68 -4.35 4.14
CA THR A 17 7.78 -4.06 5.08
C THR A 17 7.36 -2.92 6.03
N PRO A 18 7.90 -2.86 7.25
CA PRO A 18 7.60 -1.78 8.19
C PRO A 18 7.82 -0.39 7.60
N GLU A 19 8.86 -0.24 6.77
CA GLU A 19 9.20 1.01 6.08
C GLU A 19 8.12 1.38 5.06
N ALA A 20 7.55 0.40 4.35
CA ALA A 20 6.47 0.63 3.40
C ALA A 20 5.20 1.14 4.09
N VAL A 21 4.87 0.57 5.26
CA VAL A 21 3.71 1.00 6.06
C VAL A 21 3.91 2.42 6.56
N GLN A 22 5.09 2.74 7.09
CA GLN A 22 5.41 4.08 7.56
C GLN A 22 5.39 5.11 6.42
N GLN A 23 5.93 4.75 5.24
CA GLN A 23 5.92 5.61 4.06
C GLN A 23 4.50 5.86 3.56
N ALA A 24 3.66 4.83 3.50
CA ALA A 24 2.25 4.97 3.11
C ALA A 24 1.50 5.89 4.08
N TYR A 25 1.72 5.76 5.38
CA TYR A 25 1.12 6.64 6.38
C TYR A 25 1.58 8.09 6.21
N TYR A 26 2.89 8.31 6.01
CA TYR A 26 3.46 9.64 5.80
C TYR A 26 2.93 10.32 4.54
N LEU A 27 2.80 9.61 3.42
CA LEU A 27 2.31 10.15 2.15
C LEU A 27 0.81 10.47 2.17
N THR A 28 0.05 9.81 3.04
CA THR A 28 -1.41 9.91 3.09
C THR A 28 -1.93 10.76 4.24
N ASP A 29 -1.02 11.25 5.09
CA ASP A 29 -1.35 11.94 6.35
C ASP A 29 -2.35 11.15 7.21
N GLY A 30 -2.27 9.82 7.17
CA GLY A 30 -3.15 8.92 7.91
C GLY A 30 -4.56 8.76 7.34
N GLN A 31 -4.84 9.25 6.13
CA GLN A 31 -6.15 9.10 5.51
C GLN A 31 -6.41 7.63 5.08
N PRO A 32 -7.40 6.93 5.67
CA PRO A 32 -7.56 5.49 5.48
C PRO A 32 -7.84 5.08 4.03
N TRP A 33 -8.60 5.92 3.30
CA TRP A 33 -8.96 5.67 1.92
C TRP A 33 -7.76 5.80 0.97
N LEU A 34 -6.82 6.71 1.25
CA LEU A 34 -5.62 6.91 0.44
C LEU A 34 -4.57 5.83 0.73
N VAL A 35 -4.44 5.41 1.99
CA VAL A 35 -3.61 4.24 2.37
C VAL A 35 -4.07 2.99 1.62
N ASN A 36 -5.38 2.73 1.61
CA ASN A 36 -5.95 1.59 0.89
C ASN A 36 -5.73 1.69 -0.62
N ALA A 37 -5.84 2.89 -1.19
CA ALA A 37 -5.57 3.12 -2.61
C ALA A 37 -4.11 2.82 -2.97
N LEU A 38 -3.15 3.29 -2.17
CA LEU A 38 -1.72 3.00 -2.35
C LEU A 38 -1.43 1.51 -2.21
N ALA A 39 -1.95 0.87 -1.18
CA ALA A 39 -1.76 -0.57 -0.94
C ALA A 39 -2.32 -1.40 -2.10
N ARG A 40 -3.51 -1.05 -2.61
CA ARG A 40 -4.09 -1.72 -3.78
C ARG A 40 -3.25 -1.51 -5.04
N GLN A 41 -2.76 -0.30 -5.27
CA GLN A 41 -1.92 0.00 -6.42
C GLN A 41 -0.57 -0.75 -6.36
N ALA A 42 0.05 -0.80 -5.18
CA ALA A 42 1.28 -1.53 -4.93
C ALA A 42 1.13 -3.04 -5.20
N THR A 43 0.06 -3.65 -4.69
CA THR A 43 -0.19 -5.11 -4.79
C THR A 43 -0.75 -5.55 -6.15
N GLN A 44 -1.61 -4.74 -6.78
CA GLN A 44 -2.26 -5.14 -8.05
C GLN A 44 -1.49 -4.72 -9.29
N VAL A 45 -0.68 -3.66 -9.21
CA VAL A 45 -0.03 -3.07 -10.40
C VAL A 45 1.49 -3.23 -10.36
N LEU A 46 2.12 -3.00 -9.21
CA LEU A 46 3.59 -3.00 -9.14
C LEU A 46 4.17 -4.37 -8.79
N VAL A 47 3.64 -5.01 -7.77
CA VAL A 47 4.16 -6.31 -7.29
C VAL A 47 3.02 -7.30 -7.23
N GLN A 48 2.80 -7.98 -8.36
CA GLN A 48 1.77 -9.01 -8.50
C GLN A 48 2.16 -10.33 -7.82
N ASP A 49 3.47 -10.52 -7.55
CA ASP A 49 3.99 -11.70 -6.89
C ASP A 49 3.80 -11.60 -5.37
N MET A 50 2.95 -12.45 -4.82
CA MET A 50 2.58 -12.47 -3.40
C MET A 50 3.74 -12.88 -2.49
N ASN A 51 4.77 -13.55 -3.04
CA ASN A 51 5.99 -13.90 -2.30
C ASN A 51 6.97 -12.73 -2.17
N GLN A 52 6.78 -11.66 -2.96
CA GLN A 52 7.62 -10.47 -2.88
C GLN A 52 7.01 -9.45 -1.92
N PRO A 53 7.80 -8.98 -0.93
CA PRO A 53 7.33 -7.97 0.00
C PRO A 53 7.19 -6.61 -0.68
N ILE A 54 6.16 -5.85 -0.29
CA ILE A 54 6.00 -4.46 -0.70
C ILE A 54 6.95 -3.59 0.11
N THR A 55 7.89 -2.93 -0.56
CA THR A 55 8.87 -2.01 0.05
C THR A 55 8.40 -0.56 -0.04
N ALA A 56 9.05 0.34 0.70
CA ALA A 56 8.79 1.78 0.63
C ALA A 56 8.96 2.36 -0.79
N GLU A 57 9.86 1.78 -1.59
CA GLU A 57 10.06 2.20 -2.97
C GLU A 57 8.85 1.90 -3.85
N VAL A 58 8.24 0.72 -3.67
CA VAL A 58 6.99 0.35 -4.36
C VAL A 58 5.86 1.30 -3.96
N ILE A 59 5.77 1.70 -2.69
CA ILE A 59 4.78 2.68 -2.25
C ILE A 59 4.98 4.05 -2.92
N ASN A 60 6.22 4.50 -3.06
CA ASN A 60 6.52 5.74 -3.77
C ASN A 60 6.11 5.66 -5.25
N GLN A 61 6.41 4.55 -5.92
CA GLN A 61 5.97 4.33 -7.30
C GLN A 61 4.44 4.28 -7.41
N ALA A 62 3.75 3.66 -6.44
CA ALA A 62 2.29 3.59 -6.41
C ALA A 62 1.67 5.00 -6.29
N LYS A 63 2.28 5.89 -5.50
CA LYS A 63 1.88 7.29 -5.37
C LYS A 63 1.96 8.02 -6.71
N GLU A 64 3.07 7.89 -7.43
CA GLU A 64 3.25 8.54 -8.74
C GLU A 64 2.17 8.11 -9.75
N ILE A 65 1.83 6.81 -9.78
CA ILE A 65 0.79 6.30 -10.68
C ILE A 65 -0.61 6.82 -10.29
N LEU A 66 -0.90 6.93 -8.99
CA LEU A 66 -2.17 7.50 -8.54
C LEU A 66 -2.31 8.97 -8.95
N ILE A 67 -1.25 9.77 -8.84
CA ILE A 67 -1.24 11.17 -9.28
C ILE A 67 -1.47 11.24 -10.80
N GLN A 68 -0.72 10.47 -11.59
CA GLN A 68 -0.88 10.44 -13.06
C GLN A 68 -2.30 10.04 -13.50
N ARG A 69 -2.92 9.07 -12.82
CA ARG A 69 -4.29 8.65 -13.13
C ARG A 69 -5.34 9.71 -12.81
N GLN A 70 -5.08 10.58 -11.85
CA GLN A 70 -6.04 11.60 -11.43
C GLN A 70 -5.93 12.89 -12.28
N ASP A 71 -4.83 13.06 -13.02
CA ASP A 71 -4.58 14.14 -13.98
C ASP A 71 -5.17 13.87 -15.40
N THR A 72 -5.83 12.73 -15.65
CA THR A 72 -6.44 12.40 -16.96
C THR A 72 -7.96 12.35 -16.89
#